data_AF-G4Z587-F1
#
_entry.id   AF-G4Z587-F1
#
_cell.length_a   1.000
_cell.length_b   1.000
_cell.length_c   1.000
_cell.angle_alpha   90.00
_cell.angle_beta   90.00
_cell.angle_gamma   90.00
#
_symmetry.space_group_name_H-M   'P 1'
#
loop_
_entity.id
_entity.type
_entity.pdbx_description
1 polymer ?
#
loop_
_entity_poly.entity_id
_entity_poly.type
_entity_poly.pdbx_seq_one_letter_code
_entity_poly.pdbx_strand_id
1 'polypeptide(L)' 'CYRRGQAGHWSSQCTRELRCYACNQPGHLARQCTNAEAKAANDAYLQQRETKATAPAAENN' A
#
# COMPACT_ATOMS: atom_id res chain seq x y z
N CYS A 1 -0.08 14.81 -7.16
CA CYS A 1 -1.14 13.93 -7.73
C CYS A 1 -1.73 14.54 -9.00
N TYR A 2 -1.37 14.02 -10.17
CA TYR A 2 -1.72 14.56 -11.50
C TYR A 2 -3.17 14.34 -11.95
N ARG A 3 -4.14 14.54 -11.05
CA ARG A 3 -5.56 14.69 -11.43
C ARG A 3 -6.16 16.03 -11.01
N ARG A 4 -5.46 16.83 -10.22
CA ARG A 4 -5.77 18.24 -9.93
C ARG A 4 -4.43 18.95 -9.85
N GLY A 5 -4.22 20.02 -10.59
CA GLY A 5 -2.94 20.70 -10.84
C GLY A 5 -2.22 21.32 -9.62
N GLN A 6 -2.08 20.57 -8.53
CA GLN A 6 -1.24 20.89 -7.38
C GLN A 6 0.11 20.16 -7.57
N ALA A 7 1.06 20.86 -8.17
CA ALA A 7 2.45 20.47 -8.20
C ALA A 7 3.03 20.64 -6.78
N GLY A 8 3.55 19.57 -6.18
CA GLY A 8 4.23 19.66 -4.88
C GLY A 8 4.21 18.39 -4.04
N HIS A 9 3.27 17.48 -4.27
CA HIS A 9 3.18 16.24 -3.49
C HIS A 9 3.22 15.00 -4.40
N TRP A 10 4.34 14.28 -4.29
CA TRP A 10 4.43 12.86 -4.68
C TRP A 10 3.41 12.08 -3.84
N SER A 11 2.87 10.98 -4.37
CA SER A 11 1.82 10.17 -3.74
C SER A 11 2.11 9.69 -2.30
N SER A 12 3.32 9.95 -1.80
CA SER A 12 3.82 9.70 -0.43
C SER A 12 3.53 10.82 0.57
N GLN A 13 3.20 12.04 0.13
CA GLN A 13 2.97 13.22 1.00
C GLN A 13 1.49 13.62 1.10
N CYS A 14 0.59 12.83 0.52
CA CYS A 14 -0.81 12.93 0.89
C CYS A 14 -0.88 12.34 2.30
N THR A 15 -1.30 13.12 3.30
CA THR A 15 -1.46 12.71 4.72
C THR A 15 -2.49 11.58 4.82
N ARG A 16 -2.11 10.39 4.36
CA ARG A 16 -2.85 9.15 4.56
C ARG A 16 -2.57 8.79 6.00
N GLU A 17 -3.44 9.29 6.86
CA GLU A 17 -3.65 8.75 8.20
C GLU A 17 -3.37 7.25 8.21
N LEU A 18 -2.50 6.86 9.15
CA LEU A 18 -1.93 5.52 9.28
C LEU A 18 -3.07 4.51 9.51
N ARG A 19 -3.64 4.01 8.42
CA ARG A 19 -4.72 3.04 8.43
C ARG A 19 -4.17 1.65 8.18
N CYS A 20 -4.67 0.73 8.97
CA CYS A 20 -4.40 -0.68 8.83
C CYS A 20 -4.92 -1.15 7.47
N TYR A 21 -4.04 -1.67 6.63
CA TYR A 21 -4.43 -2.20 5.32
C TYR A 21 -5.24 -3.51 5.40
N ALA A 22 -5.24 -4.16 6.57
CA ALA A 22 -6.01 -5.37 6.84
C ALA A 22 -7.46 -5.07 7.23
N CYS A 23 -7.70 -4.15 8.15
CA CYS A 23 -9.04 -3.86 8.69
C CYS A 23 -9.52 -2.42 8.46
N ASN A 24 -8.77 -1.60 7.71
CA ASN A 24 -9.03 -0.19 7.43
C ASN A 24 -9.10 0.75 8.65
N GLN A 25 -8.71 0.29 9.85
CA GLN A 25 -8.74 1.10 11.06
C GLN A 25 -7.49 1.98 11.23
N PRO A 26 -7.64 3.25 11.65
CA PRO A 26 -6.51 4.12 11.95
C PRO A 26 -5.77 3.71 13.24
N GLY A 27 -4.51 4.12 13.36
CA GLY A 27 -3.70 3.98 14.58
C GLY A 27 -2.78 2.75 14.62
N HIS A 28 -2.88 1.84 13.65
CA HIS A 28 -1.98 0.70 13.53
C HIS A 28 -1.76 0.27 12.07
N LEU A 29 -0.69 -0.47 11.81
CA LEU A 29 -0.42 -1.10 10.52
C LEU A 29 -1.01 -2.51 10.46
N ALA A 30 -1.18 -3.08 9.26
CA ALA A 30 -1.60 -4.47 9.08
C ALA A 30 -0.70 -5.48 9.83
N ARG A 31 0.58 -5.14 10.03
CA ARG A 31 1.53 -5.94 10.83
C ARG A 31 1.20 -5.96 12.32
N GLN A 32 0.55 -4.90 12.81
CA GLN A 32 0.13 -4.68 14.19
C GLN A 32 -1.39 -4.87 14.37
N CYS A 33 -2.07 -5.45 13.38
CA CYS A 33 -3.49 -5.73 13.47
C CYS A 33 -3.73 -6.94 14.41
N THR A 34 -4.66 -6.79 15.34
CA THR A 34 -5.07 -7.86 16.26
C THR A 34 -5.96 -8.91 15.60
N ASN A 35 -6.54 -8.61 14.43
CA ASN A 35 -7.35 -9.54 13.66
C ASN A 35 -6.48 -10.38 12.73
N ALA A 36 -6.36 -11.68 13.03
CA ALA A 36 -5.55 -12.63 12.27
C ALA A 36 -6.09 -12.89 10.85
N GLU A 37 -7.41 -12.95 10.69
CA GLU A 37 -8.06 -13.20 9.40
C GLU A 37 -7.84 -12.02 8.43
N ALA A 38 -8.05 -10.81 8.93
CA ALA A 38 -7.79 -9.58 8.19
C ALA A 38 -6.29 -9.47 7.81
N LYS A 39 -5.39 -9.86 8.72
CA LYS A 39 -3.94 -9.84 8.48
C LYS A 39 -3.55 -10.80 7.36
N ALA A 40 -4.08 -12.02 7.36
CA ALA A 40 -3.80 -13.03 6.34
C ALA A 40 -4.28 -12.58 4.94
N ALA A 41 -5.49 -12.02 4.85
CA ALA A 41 -6.02 -11.49 3.59
C ALA A 41 -5.17 -10.33 3.04
N ASN A 42 -4.72 -9.43 3.91
CA ASN A 42 -3.84 -8.33 3.50
C ASN A 42 -2.45 -8.80 3.09
N ASP A 43 -1.90 -9.81 3.75
CA ASP A 43 -0.60 -10.40 3.40
C ASP A 43 -0.63 -11.05 2.01
N ALA A 44 -1.67 -11.83 1.70
CA ALA A 44 -1.87 -12.39 0.37
C ALA A 44 -1.97 -11.31 -0.71
N TYR A 45 -2.65 -10.19 -0.42
CA TYR A 45 -2.73 -9.05 -1.32
C TYR A 45 -1.38 -8.30 -1.47
N LEU A 46 -0.55 -8.27 -0.43
CA LEU A 46 0.81 -7.72 -0.49
C LEU A 46 1.75 -8.61 -1.34
N GLN A 47 1.70 -9.93 -1.13
CA GLN A 47 2.47 -10.88 -1.93
C GLN A 47 2.11 -10.79 -3.42
N GLN A 48 0.82 -10.66 -3.76
CA GLN A 48 0.37 -10.51 -5.15
C GLN A 48 0.76 -9.18 -5.79
N ARG A 49 0.85 -8.08 -5.02
CA ARG A 49 1.36 -6.82 -5.57
C ARG A 49 2.87 -6.83 -5.65
N GLU A 50 3.58 -7.52 -4.76
CA GLU A 50 5.03 -7.64 -4.80
C GLU A 50 5.44 -8.39 -6.05
N THR A 51 4.82 -9.52 -6.36
CA THR A 51 5.07 -10.25 -7.63
C THR A 51 4.76 -9.43 -8.88
N LYS A 52 3.87 -8.43 -8.77
CA LYS A 52 3.51 -7.52 -9.87
C LYS A 52 4.36 -6.24 -9.90
N ALA A 53 4.94 -5.84 -8.77
CA ALA A 53 5.79 -4.66 -8.60
C ALA A 53 7.29 -4.99 -8.78
N THR A 54 7.68 -6.25 -8.57
CA THR A 54 8.98 -6.80 -8.98
C THR A 54 8.91 -7.45 -10.36
N ALA A 55 8.00 -6.98 -11.24
CA ALA A 55 8.29 -7.07 -12.67
C ALA A 55 9.65 -6.36 -12.84
N PRO A 56 10.73 -7.09 -13.18
CA PRO A 56 11.99 -6.43 -13.41
C PRO A 56 11.71 -5.38 -14.48
N ALA A 57 12.24 -4.18 -14.30
CA ALA A 57 12.60 -3.33 -15.42
C ALA A 57 13.68 -4.08 -16.23
N ALA A 58 13.31 -5.19 -16.87
CA ALA A 58 14.12 -5.94 -17.80
C ALA A 58 13.86 -5.29 -19.16
N GLU A 59 14.70 -4.27 -19.40
CA GLU A 59 15.31 -3.90 -20.67
C GLU A 59 14.38 -3.85 -21.90
N ASN A 60 14.12 -2.63 -22.34
CA ASN A 60 13.80 -2.33 -23.72
C ASN A 60 15.02 -2.66 -24.61
N ASN A 61 14.99 -3.80 -25.32
CA ASN A 61 15.68 -3.93 -26.60
C ASN A 61 14.95 -4.89 -27.53
#